data_AF-A0A379AAQ5-F1
#
_entry.id   AF-A0A379AAQ5-F1
#
_cell.length_a   1.000
_cell.length_b   1.000
_cell.length_c   1.000
_cell.angle_alpha   90.00
_cell.angle_beta   90.00
_cell.angle_gamma   90.00
#
_symmetry.space_group_name_H-M   'P 1'
#
loop_
_entity.id
_entity.type
_entity.pdbx_description
1 polymer ?
#
loop_
_entity_poly.entity_id
_entity_poly.type
_entity_poly.pdbx_seq_one_letter_code
_entity_poly.pdbx_strand_id
1 'polypeptide(L)'
;MSEHAIRDIISSGLDVLFCGINPGQSTAHQGFHFAHPGNRFWKVIHLAGFTQQQLKPEEEQRLTETGCGITMLVERPTVQASELAPDELRDGGKRLMEKVLDYQPAALAILGKDAFRRAFKQNKVEWGKQPICMGKTPGVGVAESQRP
;
A
#
# COMPACT_ATOMS: atom_id res chain seq x y z
N MET A 1 -11.88 22.02 9.46
CA MET A 1 -11.22 21.66 8.19
C MET A 1 -11.67 20.25 7.87
N SER A 2 -12.23 20.01 6.68
CA SER A 2 -12.73 18.69 6.28
C SER A 2 -11.57 17.77 5.91
N GLU A 3 -11.42 16.67 6.64
CA GLU A 3 -10.53 15.57 6.31
C GLU A 3 -10.95 14.98 4.97
N HIS A 4 -10.06 14.97 3.97
CA HIS A 4 -10.35 14.35 2.68
C HIS A 4 -10.01 12.88 2.77
N ALA A 5 -11.05 12.03 2.73
CA ALA A 5 -10.87 10.58 2.76
C ALA A 5 -10.11 10.13 1.50
N ILE A 6 -8.90 9.61 1.70
CA ILE A 6 -8.10 8.98 0.65
C ILE A 6 -8.81 7.68 0.26
N ARG A 7 -9.05 7.48 -1.04
CA ARG A 7 -9.77 6.30 -1.54
C ARG A 7 -8.81 5.29 -2.15
N ASP A 8 -9.22 4.03 -2.17
CA ASP A 8 -8.48 3.00 -2.91
C ASP A 8 -8.47 3.31 -4.41
N ILE A 9 -7.36 2.97 -5.04
CA ILE A 9 -7.18 2.88 -6.48
C ILE A 9 -6.99 1.41 -6.79
N ILE A 10 -8.09 0.72 -7.05
CA ILE A 10 -8.12 -0.74 -7.19
C ILE A 10 -9.10 -1.15 -8.29
N SER A 11 -8.69 -2.12 -9.10
CA SER A 11 -9.48 -2.72 -10.17
C SER A 11 -9.08 -4.17 -10.39
N SER A 12 -9.89 -4.93 -11.12
CA SER A 12 -9.52 -6.29 -11.54
C SER A 12 -8.42 -6.23 -12.60
N GLY A 13 -7.52 -7.21 -12.60
CA GLY A 13 -6.48 -7.35 -13.63
C GLY A 13 -5.24 -6.47 -13.42
N LEU A 14 -5.06 -5.90 -12.22
CA LEU A 14 -3.82 -5.21 -11.86
C LEU A 14 -2.63 -6.17 -11.81
N ASP A 15 -1.48 -5.72 -12.32
CA ASP A 15 -0.20 -6.40 -12.16
C ASP A 15 0.30 -6.29 -10.72
N VAL A 16 0.20 -5.10 -10.11
CA VAL A 16 0.63 -4.85 -8.73
C VAL A 16 -0.35 -3.96 -7.98
N LEU A 17 -0.81 -4.43 -6.81
CA LEU A 17 -1.47 -3.60 -5.81
C LEU A 17 -0.47 -3.23 -4.72
N PHE A 18 -0.13 -1.93 -4.60
CA PHE A 18 0.66 -1.41 -3.50
C PHE A 18 -0.22 -1.14 -2.29
N CYS A 19 0.19 -1.60 -1.11
CA CYS A 19 -0.52 -1.37 0.14
C CYS A 19 0.33 -0.54 1.10
N GLY A 20 -0.05 0.71 1.32
CA GLY A 20 0.48 1.53 2.41
C GLY A 20 -0.02 1.05 3.78
N ILE A 21 0.55 1.59 4.85
CA ILE A 21 0.10 1.27 6.22
C ILE A 21 -1.16 2.08 6.54
N ASN A 22 -1.04 3.39 6.64
CA ASN A 22 -2.13 4.33 6.86
C ASN A 22 -1.71 5.74 6.41
N PRO A 23 -2.66 6.66 6.18
CA PRO A 23 -2.34 8.03 5.83
C PRO A 23 -1.56 8.73 6.96
N GLY A 24 -0.47 9.44 6.60
CA GLY A 24 0.12 10.41 7.51
C GLY A 24 -0.82 11.61 7.67
N GLN A 25 -0.85 12.25 8.83
CA GLN A 25 -1.67 13.43 9.09
C GLN A 25 -1.51 14.52 7.99
N SER A 26 -0.29 14.83 7.57
CA SER A 26 -0.04 15.79 6.48
C SER A 26 -0.57 15.35 5.11
N THR A 27 -0.73 14.05 4.91
CA THR A 27 -1.21 13.42 3.66
C THR A 27 -2.74 13.41 3.61
N ALA A 28 -3.40 13.18 4.75
CA ALA A 28 -4.86 13.27 4.90
C ALA A 28 -5.42 14.67 4.57
N HIS A 29 -4.61 15.72 4.72
CA HIS A 29 -4.99 17.08 4.37
C HIS A 29 -4.95 17.35 2.85
N GLN A 30 -4.09 16.65 2.10
CA GLN A 30 -3.95 16.81 0.65
C GLN A 30 -4.91 15.89 -0.12
N GLY A 31 -5.34 14.78 0.48
CA GLY A 31 -6.31 13.86 -0.11
C GLY A 31 -5.74 12.86 -1.11
N PHE A 32 -4.41 12.78 -1.27
CA PHE A 32 -3.72 11.87 -2.17
C PHE A 32 -2.79 10.92 -1.41
N HIS A 33 -2.58 9.72 -1.94
CA HIS A 33 -1.62 8.76 -1.39
C HIS A 33 -0.19 9.30 -1.43
N PHE A 34 0.54 9.10 -0.34
CA PHE A 34 1.97 9.40 -0.24
C PHE A 34 2.34 10.86 -0.59
N ALA A 35 1.45 11.82 -0.29
CA ALA A 35 1.59 13.22 -0.70
C ALA A 35 2.63 14.05 0.09
N HIS A 36 3.16 13.54 1.21
CA HIS A 36 4.21 14.25 1.94
C HIS A 36 5.48 14.39 1.08
N PRO A 37 6.10 15.58 0.93
CA PRO A 37 7.26 15.78 0.03
C PRO A 37 8.48 14.89 0.34
N GLY A 38 8.65 14.50 1.61
CA GLY A 38 9.70 13.56 2.02
C GLY A 38 9.38 12.08 1.72
N ASN A 39 8.17 11.76 1.27
CA ASN A 39 7.79 10.41 0.89
C ASN A 39 8.39 10.07 -0.48
N ARG A 40 9.00 8.88 -0.59
CA ARG A 40 9.75 8.47 -1.79
C ARG A 40 8.97 7.54 -2.71
N PHE A 41 7.74 7.15 -2.36
CA PHE A 41 6.94 6.16 -3.10
C PHE A 41 6.91 6.44 -4.61
N TRP A 42 6.44 7.64 -5.00
CA TRP A 42 6.29 8.01 -6.41
C TRP A 42 7.60 7.98 -7.20
N LYS A 43 8.70 8.41 -6.57
CA LYS A 43 10.04 8.33 -7.17
C LYS A 43 10.52 6.88 -7.28
N VAL A 44 10.33 6.08 -6.24
CA VAL A 44 10.78 4.68 -6.19
C VAL A 44 10.05 3.82 -7.23
N ILE A 45 8.72 3.91 -7.32
CA ILE A 45 7.97 3.09 -8.28
C ILE A 45 8.32 3.45 -9.74
N HIS A 46 8.62 4.73 -10.00
CA HIS A 46 9.08 5.14 -11.33
C HIS A 46 10.45 4.58 -11.66
N LEU A 47 11.43 4.73 -10.75
CA LEU A 47 12.78 4.20 -10.96
C LEU A 47 12.81 2.67 -11.05
N ALA A 48 11.87 1.99 -10.38
CA ALA A 48 11.68 0.54 -10.47
C ALA A 48 10.93 0.10 -11.74
N GLY A 49 10.45 1.04 -12.57
CA GLY A 49 9.82 0.76 -13.86
C GLY A 49 8.31 0.48 -13.81
N PHE A 50 7.64 0.68 -12.68
CA PHE A 50 6.18 0.52 -12.57
C PHE A 50 5.39 1.64 -13.24
N THR A 51 6.02 2.80 -13.49
CA THR A 51 5.42 3.92 -14.20
C THR A 51 6.36 4.46 -15.28
N GLN A 52 5.79 4.86 -16.43
CA GLN A 52 6.56 5.40 -17.55
C GLN A 52 7.26 6.74 -17.22
N GLN A 53 6.69 7.50 -16.30
CA GLN A 53 7.22 8.76 -15.77
C GLN A 53 6.97 8.86 -14.27
N GLN A 54 7.70 9.73 -13.58
CA GLN A 54 7.43 10.01 -12.17
C GLN A 54 6.12 10.81 -12.04
N LEU A 55 5.07 10.15 -11.54
CA LEU A 55 3.80 10.80 -11.24
C LEU A 55 3.91 11.67 -9.99
N LYS A 56 3.14 12.75 -9.94
CA LYS A 56 2.86 13.49 -8.71
C LYS A 56 1.72 12.82 -7.93
N PRO A 57 1.58 13.06 -6.61
CA PRO A 57 0.45 12.56 -5.83
C PRO A 57 -0.92 12.88 -6.46
N GLU A 58 -1.10 14.08 -7.00
CA GLU A 58 -2.36 14.48 -7.64
C GLU A 58 -2.69 13.68 -8.92
N GLU A 59 -1.71 12.96 -9.47
CA GLU A 59 -1.83 12.14 -10.67
C GLU A 59 -2.06 10.66 -10.35
N GLU A 60 -2.29 10.29 -9.08
CA GLU A 60 -2.37 8.90 -8.60
C GLU A 60 -3.34 8.00 -9.39
N GLN A 61 -4.40 8.56 -9.95
CA GLN A 61 -5.38 7.81 -10.76
C GLN A 61 -4.75 7.22 -12.04
N ARG A 62 -3.72 7.88 -12.58
CA ARG A 62 -2.97 7.44 -13.76
C ARG A 62 -2.14 6.19 -13.51
N LEU A 63 -1.99 5.77 -12.26
CA LEU A 63 -1.28 4.54 -11.92
C LEU A 63 -1.91 3.29 -12.57
N THR A 64 -3.23 3.35 -12.82
CA THR A 64 -3.95 2.28 -13.52
C THR A 64 -3.56 2.14 -15.00
N GLU A 65 -2.96 3.17 -15.62
CA GLU A 65 -2.44 3.12 -16.99
C GLU A 65 -1.31 2.09 -17.16
N THR A 66 -0.64 1.71 -16.07
CA THR A 66 0.47 0.75 -16.06
C THR A 66 0.16 -0.50 -15.24
N GLY A 67 -1.13 -0.82 -15.06
CA GLY A 67 -1.57 -2.02 -14.34
C GLY A 67 -1.31 -1.95 -12.83
N CYS A 68 -1.03 -0.77 -12.27
CA CYS A 68 -0.73 -0.61 -10.85
C CYS A 68 -1.91 0.03 -10.09
N GLY A 69 -2.04 -0.32 -8.81
CA GLY A 69 -3.05 0.24 -7.91
C GLY A 69 -2.47 0.56 -6.52
N ILE A 70 -3.23 1.29 -5.71
CA ILE A 70 -2.87 1.64 -4.33
C ILE A 70 -4.05 1.42 -3.39
N THR A 71 -3.77 0.82 -2.24
CA THR A 71 -4.67 0.74 -1.08
C THR A 71 -3.90 1.03 0.21
N MET A 72 -4.60 1.02 1.33
CA MET A 72 -4.03 1.16 2.67
C MET A 72 -4.57 0.08 3.61
N LEU A 73 -3.74 -0.34 4.57
CA LEU A 73 -4.09 -1.35 5.56
C LEU A 73 -5.08 -0.81 6.59
N VAL A 74 -4.88 0.44 7.03
CA VAL A 74 -5.75 1.12 8.00
C VAL A 74 -6.05 2.53 7.48
N GLU A 75 -7.33 2.90 7.49
CA GLU A 75 -7.80 4.19 6.95
C GLU A 75 -7.52 5.36 7.90
N ARG A 76 -7.47 5.10 9.22
CA ARG A 76 -7.29 6.14 10.26
C ARG A 76 -5.94 6.84 10.09
N PRO A 77 -5.92 8.18 9.93
CA PRO A 77 -4.67 8.91 9.84
C PRO A 77 -3.94 9.00 11.18
N THR A 78 -2.61 8.91 11.17
CA THR A 78 -1.75 9.10 12.36
C THR A 78 -0.55 9.98 12.03
N VAL A 79 0.14 10.51 13.05
CA VAL A 79 1.43 11.19 12.81
C VAL A 79 2.49 10.16 12.45
N GLN A 80 2.50 9.03 13.14
CA GLN A 80 3.39 7.89 12.91
C GLN A 80 2.62 6.58 12.86
N ALA A 81 3.06 5.66 11.99
CA ALA A 81 2.44 4.33 11.86
C ALA A 81 2.53 3.47 13.15
N SER A 82 3.47 3.79 14.06
CA SER A 82 3.62 3.14 15.36
C SER A 82 2.45 3.39 16.31
N GLU A 83 1.64 4.43 16.06
CA GLU A 83 0.44 4.75 16.83
C GLU A 83 -0.75 3.81 16.55
N LEU A 84 -0.66 2.97 15.53
CA LEU A 84 -1.69 1.98 15.22
C LEU A 84 -1.66 0.84 16.23
N ALA A 85 -2.81 0.55 16.84
CA ALA A 85 -2.96 -0.57 17.74
C ALA A 85 -2.79 -1.92 16.98
N PRO A 86 -2.34 -2.98 17.66
CA PRO A 86 -2.19 -4.30 17.02
C PRO A 86 -3.49 -4.80 16.39
N ASP A 87 -4.63 -4.45 16.96
CA ASP A 87 -5.95 -4.91 16.53
C ASP A 87 -6.38 -4.22 15.24
N GLU A 88 -6.10 -2.93 15.10
CA GLU A 88 -6.34 -2.16 13.88
C GLU A 88 -5.60 -2.76 12.68
N LEU A 89 -4.34 -3.16 12.87
CA LEU A 89 -3.55 -3.79 11.82
C LEU A 89 -4.06 -5.20 11.47
N ARG A 90 -4.50 -5.98 12.45
CA ARG A 90 -5.07 -7.31 12.21
C ARG A 90 -6.38 -7.23 11.44
N ASP A 91 -7.24 -6.29 11.81
CA ASP A 91 -8.50 -6.09 11.10
C ASP A 91 -8.27 -5.48 9.71
N GLY A 92 -7.26 -4.61 9.58
CA GLY A 92 -6.76 -4.15 8.29
C GLY A 92 -6.29 -5.29 7.39
N GLY A 93 -5.55 -6.24 7.95
CA GLY A 93 -5.09 -7.44 7.23
C GLY A 93 -6.25 -8.28 6.68
N LYS A 94 -7.34 -8.43 7.45
CA LYS A 94 -8.56 -9.13 6.99
C LYS A 94 -9.22 -8.40 5.82
N ARG A 95 -9.42 -7.08 5.94
CA ARG A 95 -10.01 -6.26 4.86
C ARG A 95 -9.14 -6.25 3.61
N LEU A 96 -7.82 -6.19 3.76
CA LEU A 96 -6.89 -6.27 2.64
C LEU A 96 -6.99 -7.64 1.94
N MET A 97 -7.11 -8.72 2.70
CA MET A 97 -7.31 -10.05 2.15
C MET A 97 -8.61 -10.15 1.36
N GLU A 98 -9.71 -9.59 1.87
CA GLU A 98 -11.00 -9.53 1.15
C GLU A 98 -10.84 -8.80 -0.20
N LYS A 99 -10.23 -7.61 -0.21
CA LYS A 99 -9.93 -6.87 -1.45
C LYS A 99 -9.10 -7.70 -2.43
N VAL A 100 -8.05 -8.37 -1.95
CA VAL A 100 -7.17 -9.19 -2.82
C VAL A 100 -7.92 -10.39 -3.40
N LEU A 101 -8.82 -11.00 -2.63
CA LEU A 101 -9.66 -12.10 -3.12
C LEU A 101 -10.67 -11.64 -4.18
N ASP A 102 -11.22 -10.43 -4.03
CA ASP A 102 -12.18 -9.87 -4.97
C ASP A 102 -11.52 -9.41 -6.28
N TYR A 103 -10.44 -8.62 -6.17
CA TYR A 103 -9.81 -7.97 -7.33
C TYR A 103 -8.69 -8.79 -7.98
N GLN A 104 -8.13 -9.78 -7.26
CA GLN A 104 -7.13 -10.74 -7.75
C GLN A 104 -5.95 -10.08 -8.51
N PRO A 105 -5.22 -9.11 -7.92
CA PRO A 105 -4.02 -8.57 -8.56
C PRO A 105 -2.96 -9.68 -8.75
N ALA A 106 -2.09 -9.57 -9.74
CA ALA A 106 -1.03 -10.56 -9.95
C ALA A 106 0.00 -10.55 -8.80
N ALA A 107 0.22 -9.39 -8.17
CA ALA A 107 0.99 -9.25 -6.95
C ALA A 107 0.40 -8.22 -5.97
N LEU A 108 0.64 -8.44 -4.68
CA LEU A 108 0.39 -7.50 -3.59
C LEU A 108 1.73 -7.10 -2.97
N ALA A 109 2.04 -5.82 -2.93
CA ALA A 109 3.24 -5.27 -2.31
C ALA A 109 2.89 -4.45 -1.06
N ILE A 110 3.17 -4.99 0.13
CA ILE A 110 2.92 -4.31 1.40
C ILE A 110 4.13 -3.49 1.81
N LEU A 111 3.93 -2.18 1.95
CA LEU A 111 4.96 -1.17 2.16
C LEU A 111 5.29 -0.98 3.65
N GLY A 112 5.68 -2.07 4.33
CA GLY A 112 6.03 -2.03 5.74
C GLY A 112 6.14 -3.41 6.37
N LYS A 113 7.38 -3.82 6.71
CA LYS A 113 7.68 -5.13 7.30
C LYS A 113 6.95 -5.38 8.61
N ASP A 114 6.95 -4.41 9.53
CA ASP A 114 6.30 -4.60 10.83
C ASP A 114 4.76 -4.55 10.74
N ALA A 115 4.22 -3.73 9.83
CA ALA A 115 2.78 -3.74 9.55
C ALA A 115 2.33 -5.10 9.01
N PHE A 116 3.07 -5.66 8.05
CA PHE A 116 2.83 -7.01 7.53
C PHE A 116 2.87 -8.07 8.64
N ARG A 117 3.94 -8.07 9.46
CA ARG A 117 4.10 -9.02 10.58
C ARG A 117 2.90 -9.00 11.53
N ARG A 118 2.47 -7.79 11.93
CA ARG A 118 1.37 -7.59 12.88
C ARG A 118 0.02 -7.95 12.26
N ALA A 119 -0.22 -7.57 10.99
CA ALA A 119 -1.46 -7.85 10.29
C ALA A 119 -1.68 -9.35 10.05
N PHE A 120 -0.64 -10.08 9.62
CA PHE A 120 -0.72 -11.49 9.22
C PHE A 120 -0.15 -12.47 10.25
N LYS A 121 0.12 -12.00 11.48
CA LYS A 121 0.69 -12.77 12.60
C LYS A 121 1.94 -13.58 12.21
N GLN A 122 2.84 -12.95 11.46
CA GLN A 122 4.09 -13.57 11.00
C GLN A 122 5.24 -13.18 11.92
N ASN A 123 5.94 -14.18 12.48
CA ASN A 123 7.02 -13.95 13.43
C ASN A 123 8.33 -13.51 12.76
N LYS A 124 8.70 -14.20 11.67
CA LYS A 124 9.89 -13.91 10.84
C LYS A 124 9.42 -13.62 9.42
N VAL A 125 9.83 -12.47 8.91
CA VAL A 125 9.48 -11.96 7.59
C VAL A 125 10.77 -11.42 7.02
N GLU A 126 11.02 -11.63 5.74
CA GLU A 126 12.14 -10.98 5.04
C GLU A 126 11.62 -9.96 4.05
N TRP A 127 12.48 -9.08 3.55
CA TRP A 127 12.11 -8.22 2.43
C TRP A 127 11.94 -9.06 1.16
N GLY A 128 11.09 -8.59 0.24
CA GLY A 128 10.81 -9.26 -1.02
C GLY A 128 9.64 -10.25 -0.94
N LYS A 129 9.66 -11.25 -1.82
CA LYS A 129 8.58 -12.23 -1.98
C LYS A 129 8.46 -13.13 -0.75
N GLN A 130 7.24 -13.27 -0.25
CA GLN A 130 6.91 -14.16 0.85
C GLN A 130 6.41 -15.52 0.35
N PRO A 131 6.58 -16.61 1.11
CA PRO A 131 6.09 -17.94 0.74
C PRO A 131 4.57 -18.12 0.97
N ILE A 132 3.80 -17.03 0.93
CA ILE A 132 2.36 -17.04 1.12
C ILE A 132 1.64 -16.57 -0.15
N CYS A 133 0.48 -17.15 -0.40
CA CYS A 133 -0.45 -16.72 -1.44
C CYS A 133 -1.74 -16.22 -0.79
N MET A 134 -2.41 -15.26 -1.43
CA MET A 134 -3.74 -14.80 -1.04
C MET A 134 -4.70 -15.10 -2.19
N GLY A 135 -5.53 -16.14 -2.02
CA GLY A 135 -6.35 -16.68 -3.11
C GLY A 135 -5.50 -17.09 -4.31
N LYS A 136 -5.80 -16.51 -5.48
CA LYS A 136 -5.05 -16.75 -6.72
C LYS A 136 -3.85 -15.83 -6.92
N THR A 137 -3.61 -14.86 -6.03
CA THR A 137 -2.46 -13.95 -6.09
C THR A 137 -1.22 -14.67 -5.53
N PRO A 138 -0.26 -15.08 -6.39
CA PRO A 138 0.91 -15.86 -5.97
C PRO A 138 2.06 -15.00 -5.42
N GLY A 139 1.98 -13.67 -5.59
CA GLY A 139 3.02 -12.73 -5.24
C GLY A 139 2.62 -11.83 -4.09
N VAL A 140 2.71 -12.29 -2.84
CA VAL A 140 2.69 -11.39 -1.69
C VAL A 140 4.13 -10.98 -1.37
N GLY A 141 4.43 -9.70 -1.47
CA GLY A 141 5.74 -9.12 -1.21
C GLY A 141 5.70 -8.12 -0.06
N VAL A 142 6.80 -8.05 0.69
CA VAL A 142 7.05 -6.98 1.65
C VAL A 142 8.13 -6.09 1.07
N ALA A 143 7.81 -4.83 0.85
CA ALA A 143 8.72 -3.86 0.26
C ALA A 143 8.93 -2.70 1.22
N GLU A 144 10.09 -2.06 1.12
CA GLU A 144 10.41 -0.85 1.86
C GLU A 144 10.00 0.33 0.98
N SER A 145 9.14 1.23 1.48
CA SER A 145 8.79 2.46 0.75
C SER A 145 9.89 3.52 0.77
N GLN A 146 11.00 3.26 1.50
CA GLN A 146 11.99 4.27 1.88
C GLN A 146 13.42 4.00 1.37
N ARG A 147 13.73 2.80 0.87
CA ARG A 147 15.05 2.51 0.28
C ARG A 147 14.98 2.41 -1.25
N PRO A 148 16.00 2.96 -1.94
CA PRO A 148 16.12 2.88 -3.39
C PRO A 148 16.41 1.45 -3.86
#